data_AF-A0A9E5NEL3-F1
#
_entry.id   AF-A0A9E5NEL3-F1
#
_cell.length_a   1.000
_cell.length_b   1.000
_cell.length_c   1.000
_cell.angle_alpha   90.00
_cell.angle_beta   90.00
_cell.angle_gamma   90.00
#
_symmetry.space_group_name_H-M   'P 1'
#
loop_
_entity.id
_entity.type
_entity.pdbx_description
1 polymer ?
#
loop_
_entity_poly.entity_id
_entity_poly.type
_entity_poly.pdbx_seq_one_letter_code
_entity_poly.pdbx_strand_id
1 'polypeptide(L)'
;MAHQAPEGPFQTLGNVPRAFGGTDEDMWTWMACDAPTLLYSLAAMGLAGEPPVRRAAQHLAELVDDNGWRCVAAAELGKFRGPGRKADPCPIANVYALKALSLVPGLADSEATRRGAEMLLWHWEHRGQRKVYMFGIGTDFRKLKYPFVWYDIMHVVNVLSRFPFVRTDVRLGEMLDTITAQPDQEGRYTAGSMYRAWQGWSFADKKNASPWLTFLVLRVLRRMEQIM
;
A
#
# COMPACT_ATOMS: atom_id res chain seq x y z
N MET A 1 -7.55 9.38 -19.19
CA MET A 1 -8.54 8.67 -18.37
C MET A 1 -9.54 7.89 -19.25
N ALA A 2 -9.07 7.30 -20.37
CA ALA A 2 -9.96 6.68 -21.37
C ALA A 2 -10.52 5.31 -20.94
N HIS A 3 -9.84 4.63 -19.99
CA HIS A 3 -10.22 3.31 -19.50
C HIS A 3 -10.61 3.40 -18.03
N GLN A 4 -11.92 3.42 -17.78
CA GLN A 4 -12.53 3.44 -16.46
C GLN A 4 -13.74 2.50 -16.48
N ALA A 5 -13.80 1.60 -15.51
CA ALA A 5 -14.93 0.68 -15.38
C ALA A 5 -16.21 1.45 -14.98
N PRO A 6 -17.41 0.99 -15.38
CA PRO A 6 -18.67 1.66 -15.05
C PRO A 6 -18.89 1.90 -13.55
N GLU A 7 -18.41 0.98 -12.71
CA GLU A 7 -18.49 1.05 -11.26
C GLU A 7 -17.49 2.03 -10.62
N GLY A 8 -16.48 2.50 -11.37
CA GLY A 8 -15.61 3.61 -10.95
C GLY A 8 -14.09 3.40 -11.08
N PRO A 9 -13.50 2.22 -10.84
CA PRO A 9 -12.05 2.03 -10.90
C PRO A 9 -11.45 2.34 -12.27
N PHE A 10 -10.25 2.92 -12.30
CA PHE A 10 -9.46 2.99 -13.52
C PHE A 10 -8.91 1.61 -13.85
N GLN A 11 -8.93 1.26 -15.14
CA GLN A 11 -8.50 -0.04 -15.62
C GLN A 11 -7.04 -0.01 -16.08
N THR A 12 -6.35 -1.14 -15.89
CA THR A 12 -5.07 -1.46 -16.53
C THR A 12 -5.27 -2.52 -17.58
N LEU A 13 -4.38 -2.56 -18.59
CA LEU A 13 -4.32 -3.68 -19.51
C LEU A 13 -3.68 -4.86 -18.76
N GLY A 14 -4.50 -5.86 -18.45
CA GLY A 14 -4.09 -7.05 -17.71
C GLY A 14 -4.20 -8.29 -18.58
N ASN A 15 -3.32 -9.25 -18.31
CA ASN A 15 -3.40 -10.61 -18.85
C ASN A 15 -3.38 -11.57 -17.66
N VAL A 16 -4.54 -12.17 -17.37
CA VAL A 16 -4.68 -13.12 -16.25
C VAL A 16 -4.73 -14.52 -16.83
N PRO A 17 -3.80 -15.42 -16.45
CA PRO A 17 -3.80 -16.77 -16.98
C PRO A 17 -5.07 -17.56 -16.59
N ARG A 18 -5.52 -18.48 -17.44
CA ARG A 18 -6.69 -19.35 -17.15
C ARG A 18 -6.52 -20.15 -15.86
N ALA A 19 -5.29 -20.54 -15.52
CA ALA A 19 -4.97 -21.22 -14.27
C ALA A 19 -5.36 -20.42 -13.02
N PHE A 20 -5.48 -19.09 -13.13
CA PHE A 20 -5.91 -18.18 -12.05
C PHE A 20 -7.31 -17.61 -12.28
N GLY A 21 -8.08 -18.17 -13.23
CA GLY A 21 -9.45 -17.78 -13.52
C GLY A 21 -9.62 -16.71 -14.60
N GLY A 22 -8.56 -16.32 -15.30
CA GLY A 22 -8.62 -15.36 -16.42
C GLY A 22 -8.79 -16.03 -17.80
N THR A 23 -8.38 -15.33 -18.86
CA THR A 23 -8.63 -15.69 -20.27
C THR A 23 -7.36 -16.03 -21.07
N ASP A 24 -6.16 -15.81 -20.51
CA ASP A 24 -4.87 -15.79 -21.23
C ASP A 24 -4.74 -14.68 -22.31
N GLU A 25 -5.69 -13.75 -22.36
CA GLU A 25 -5.74 -12.66 -23.34
C GLU A 25 -5.63 -11.29 -22.64
N ASP A 26 -5.12 -10.30 -23.36
CA ASP A 26 -5.04 -8.94 -22.88
C ASP A 26 -6.45 -8.33 -22.80
N MET A 27 -6.81 -7.81 -21.64
CA MET A 27 -8.09 -7.17 -21.41
C MET A 27 -7.96 -5.95 -20.49
N TRP A 28 -8.77 -4.94 -20.74
CA TRP A 28 -8.93 -3.83 -19.80
C TRP A 28 -9.72 -4.31 -18.60
N THR A 29 -9.11 -4.23 -17.42
CA THR A 29 -9.72 -4.69 -16.18
C THR A 29 -9.10 -3.97 -14.97
N TRP A 30 -9.58 -4.28 -13.77
CA TRP A 30 -9.04 -3.73 -12.54
C TRP A 30 -9.02 -4.78 -11.41
N MET A 31 -8.06 -4.64 -10.51
CA MET A 31 -7.89 -5.44 -9.30
C MET A 31 -7.60 -4.51 -8.11
N ALA A 32 -7.94 -4.94 -6.90
CA ALA A 32 -7.67 -4.16 -5.69
C ALA A 32 -6.16 -3.90 -5.46
N CYS A 33 -5.28 -4.63 -6.14
CA CYS A 33 -3.83 -4.43 -6.09
C CYS A 33 -3.27 -3.46 -7.15
N ASP A 34 -4.05 -3.03 -8.15
CA ASP A 34 -3.59 -2.12 -9.22
C ASP A 34 -4.37 -0.79 -9.25
N ALA A 35 -5.70 -0.83 -9.16
CA ALA A 35 -6.56 0.32 -9.38
C ALA A 35 -6.29 1.47 -8.41
N PRO A 36 -6.00 1.21 -7.11
CA PRO A 36 -5.63 2.30 -6.20
C PRO A 36 -4.31 2.97 -6.58
N THR A 37 -3.40 2.29 -7.29
CA THR A 37 -2.14 2.89 -7.76
C THR A 37 -2.41 3.90 -8.87
N LEU A 38 -3.34 3.62 -9.79
CA LEU A 38 -3.77 4.58 -10.81
C LEU A 38 -4.49 5.77 -10.18
N LEU A 39 -5.39 5.51 -9.23
CA LEU A 39 -6.06 6.55 -8.45
C LEU A 39 -5.05 7.45 -7.72
N TYR A 40 -4.10 6.85 -7.01
CA TYR A 40 -3.03 7.58 -6.32
C TYR A 40 -2.23 8.46 -7.29
N SER A 41 -1.89 7.93 -8.47
CA SER A 41 -1.10 8.64 -9.47
C SER A 41 -1.84 9.89 -9.96
N LEU A 42 -3.13 9.75 -10.29
CA LEU A 42 -3.98 10.87 -10.72
C LEU A 42 -4.18 11.91 -9.60
N ALA A 43 -4.47 11.46 -8.38
CA ALA A 43 -4.61 12.35 -7.23
C ALA A 43 -3.30 13.10 -6.93
N ALA A 44 -2.14 12.44 -7.01
CA ALA A 44 -0.83 13.05 -6.81
C ALA A 44 -0.47 14.08 -7.89
N MET A 45 -1.05 13.96 -9.09
CA MET A 45 -0.92 14.95 -10.17
C MET A 45 -1.90 16.13 -10.02
N GLY A 46 -2.63 16.24 -8.90
CA GLY A 46 -3.56 17.33 -8.64
C GLY A 46 -4.97 17.12 -9.21
N LEU A 47 -5.27 15.93 -9.76
CA LEU A 47 -6.56 15.63 -10.38
C LEU A 47 -7.59 15.05 -9.40
N ALA A 48 -7.36 15.13 -8.09
CA ALA A 48 -8.25 14.55 -7.06
C ALA A 48 -9.69 15.10 -7.12
N GLY A 49 -9.87 16.33 -7.62
CA GLY A 49 -11.19 16.96 -7.79
C GLY A 49 -11.94 16.53 -9.04
N GLU A 50 -11.28 15.90 -10.01
CA GLU A 50 -11.89 15.52 -11.29
C GLU A 50 -13.00 14.49 -11.08
N PRO A 51 -14.17 14.63 -11.74
CA PRO A 51 -15.29 13.71 -11.53
C PRO A 51 -14.93 12.22 -11.72
N PRO A 52 -14.14 11.81 -12.75
CA PRO A 52 -13.67 10.42 -12.86
C PRO A 52 -12.86 9.96 -11.65
N VAL A 53 -11.98 10.81 -11.12
CA VAL A 53 -11.10 10.49 -9.98
C VAL A 53 -11.91 10.38 -8.69
N ARG A 54 -12.88 11.27 -8.47
CA ARG A 54 -13.80 11.20 -7.33
C ARG A 54 -14.65 9.93 -7.35
N ARG A 55 -15.16 9.51 -8.52
CA ARG A 55 -15.89 8.24 -8.66
C ARG A 55 -15.02 7.04 -8.29
N ALA A 56 -13.78 6.99 -8.80
CA ALA A 56 -12.84 5.92 -8.47
C ALA A 56 -12.51 5.87 -6.97
N ALA A 57 -12.34 7.04 -6.33
CA ALA A 57 -12.09 7.13 -4.90
C ALA A 57 -13.29 6.68 -4.05
N GLN A 58 -14.51 7.09 -4.44
CA GLN A 58 -15.73 6.69 -3.76
C GLN A 58 -15.95 5.17 -3.84
N HIS A 59 -15.83 4.61 -5.05
CA HIS A 59 -15.92 3.17 -5.25
C HIS A 59 -14.88 2.42 -4.37
N LEU A 60 -13.64 2.90 -4.36
CA LEU A 60 -12.60 2.30 -3.52
C LEU A 60 -12.95 2.35 -2.03
N ALA A 61 -13.52 3.46 -1.55
CA ALA A 61 -13.97 3.58 -0.16
C ALA A 61 -15.11 2.60 0.17
N GLU A 62 -16.04 2.38 -0.77
CA GLU A 62 -17.18 1.46 -0.62
C GLU A 62 -16.78 -0.02 -0.66
N LEU A 63 -15.65 -0.36 -1.28
CA LEU A 63 -15.11 -1.74 -1.31
C LEU A 63 -14.56 -2.24 0.04
N VAL A 64 -14.47 -1.37 1.04
CA VAL A 64 -13.94 -1.74 2.37
C VAL A 64 -14.91 -2.72 3.07
N ASP A 65 -14.36 -3.72 3.74
CA ASP A 65 -15.12 -4.63 4.61
C ASP A 65 -14.75 -4.40 6.08
N ASP A 66 -15.31 -5.15 7.02
CA ASP A 66 -15.06 -5.00 8.47
C ASP A 66 -13.59 -5.22 8.84
N ASN A 67 -12.89 -6.06 8.05
CA ASN A 67 -11.46 -6.32 8.20
C ASN A 67 -10.59 -5.58 7.18
N GLY A 68 -11.09 -4.50 6.57
CA GLY A 68 -10.38 -3.73 5.56
C GLY A 68 -10.58 -4.27 4.14
N TRP A 69 -9.70 -3.89 3.21
CA TRP A 69 -9.80 -4.32 1.81
C TRP A 69 -9.39 -5.77 1.61
N ARG A 70 -10.20 -6.52 0.86
CA ARG A 70 -9.93 -7.88 0.43
C ARG A 70 -9.36 -7.90 -1.00
N CYS A 71 -8.93 -9.07 -1.45
CA CYS A 71 -8.50 -9.22 -2.84
C CYS A 71 -9.72 -9.38 -3.75
N VAL A 72 -10.29 -8.24 -4.15
CA VAL A 72 -11.40 -8.12 -5.09
C VAL A 72 -10.91 -7.62 -6.45
N ALA A 73 -11.69 -7.87 -7.48
CA ALA A 73 -11.38 -7.48 -8.84
C ALA A 73 -12.67 -7.24 -9.63
N ALA A 74 -12.51 -6.74 -10.84
CA ALA A 74 -13.59 -6.49 -11.77
C ALA A 74 -14.40 -7.76 -12.07
N ALA A 75 -15.70 -7.60 -12.31
CA ALA A 75 -16.61 -8.73 -12.52
C ALA A 75 -16.29 -9.53 -13.78
N GLU A 76 -15.72 -8.90 -14.81
CA GLU A 76 -15.30 -9.55 -16.06
C GLU A 76 -14.18 -10.58 -15.86
N LEU A 77 -13.42 -10.51 -14.77
CA LEU A 77 -12.45 -11.55 -14.39
C LEU A 77 -13.11 -12.80 -13.79
N GLY A 78 -14.44 -12.84 -13.71
CA GLY A 78 -15.25 -14.02 -13.46
C GLY A 78 -14.87 -14.79 -12.20
N LYS A 79 -14.17 -15.92 -12.37
CA LYS A 79 -13.74 -16.81 -11.27
C LYS A 79 -12.39 -16.43 -10.67
N PHE A 80 -11.79 -15.32 -11.10
CA PHE A 80 -10.56 -14.84 -10.50
C PHE A 80 -10.68 -14.80 -8.98
N ARG A 81 -9.67 -15.36 -8.34
CA ARG A 81 -9.58 -15.37 -6.89
C ARG A 81 -8.18 -14.95 -6.51
N GLY A 82 -8.11 -13.87 -5.74
CA GLY A 82 -6.89 -13.48 -5.09
C GLY A 82 -6.25 -14.61 -4.28
N PRO A 83 -4.93 -14.56 -4.07
CA PRO A 83 -4.25 -15.57 -3.28
C PRO A 83 -4.78 -15.56 -1.82
N GLY A 84 -5.00 -16.74 -1.23
CA GLY A 84 -5.47 -16.88 0.15
C GLY A 84 -6.99 -17.15 0.30
N ARG A 85 -7.51 -16.97 1.53
CA ARG A 85 -8.93 -17.21 1.84
C ARG A 85 -9.78 -16.01 1.41
N LYS A 86 -10.98 -16.27 0.88
CA LYS A 86 -11.87 -15.21 0.36
C LYS A 86 -12.23 -14.13 1.40
N ALA A 87 -12.39 -14.53 2.66
CA ALA A 87 -12.74 -13.62 3.76
C ALA A 87 -11.51 -12.96 4.42
N ASP A 88 -10.28 -13.37 4.05
CA ASP A 88 -9.07 -12.76 4.61
C ASP A 88 -8.84 -11.38 3.97
N PRO A 89 -8.33 -10.41 4.74
CA PRO A 89 -7.93 -9.14 4.17
C PRO A 89 -6.67 -9.30 3.31
N CYS A 90 -6.44 -8.34 2.42
CA CYS A 90 -5.24 -8.28 1.60
C CYS A 90 -4.34 -7.12 2.06
N PRO A 91 -3.24 -7.39 2.79
CA PRO A 91 -2.34 -6.36 3.32
C PRO A 91 -1.87 -5.34 2.28
N ILE A 92 -1.44 -5.80 1.11
CA ILE A 92 -0.99 -4.88 0.05
C ILE A 92 -2.13 -4.05 -0.54
N ALA A 93 -3.35 -4.60 -0.67
CA ALA A 93 -4.51 -3.84 -1.14
C ALA A 93 -4.86 -2.70 -0.17
N ASN A 94 -4.77 -2.96 1.15
CA ASN A 94 -5.02 -1.92 2.15
C ASN A 94 -3.94 -0.84 2.12
N VAL A 95 -2.67 -1.20 1.97
CA VAL A 95 -1.59 -0.21 1.82
C VAL A 95 -1.85 0.68 0.59
N TYR A 96 -2.20 0.10 -0.56
CA TYR A 96 -2.48 0.88 -1.76
C TYR A 96 -3.75 1.72 -1.66
N ALA A 97 -4.82 1.17 -1.07
CA ALA A 97 -6.06 1.90 -0.87
C ALA A 97 -5.86 3.11 0.04
N LEU A 98 -5.23 2.93 1.20
CA LEU A 98 -4.86 4.01 2.11
C LEU A 98 -3.95 5.03 1.44
N LYS A 99 -2.94 4.58 0.69
CA LYS A 99 -2.04 5.47 -0.05
C LYS A 99 -2.79 6.38 -1.02
N ALA A 100 -3.77 5.84 -1.73
CA ALA A 100 -4.61 6.59 -2.66
C ALA A 100 -5.54 7.56 -1.92
N LEU A 101 -6.34 7.04 -0.97
CA LEU A 101 -7.34 7.82 -0.24
C LEU A 101 -6.73 8.91 0.66
N SER A 102 -5.47 8.76 1.07
CA SER A 102 -4.75 9.82 1.79
C SER A 102 -4.57 11.12 0.99
N LEU A 103 -4.74 11.08 -0.33
CA LEU A 103 -4.66 12.26 -1.21
C LEU A 103 -6.04 12.78 -1.66
N VAL A 104 -7.13 12.14 -1.23
CA VAL A 104 -8.48 12.52 -1.65
C VAL A 104 -9.16 13.33 -0.54
N PRO A 105 -9.54 14.61 -0.80
CA PRO A 105 -10.22 15.43 0.19
C PRO A 105 -11.49 14.77 0.72
N GLY A 106 -11.68 14.80 2.03
CA GLY A 106 -12.84 14.21 2.71
C GLY A 106 -12.76 12.70 2.97
N LEU A 107 -11.81 11.98 2.36
CA LEU A 107 -11.68 10.52 2.57
C LEU A 107 -10.51 10.13 3.47
N ALA A 108 -9.58 11.05 3.74
CA ALA A 108 -8.41 10.76 4.59
C ALA A 108 -8.82 10.26 5.99
N ASP A 109 -9.86 10.84 6.60
CA ASP A 109 -10.38 10.42 7.91
C ASP A 109 -11.80 9.82 7.81
N SER A 110 -11.98 8.92 6.83
CA SER A 110 -13.24 8.19 6.63
C SER A 110 -13.25 6.88 7.41
N GLU A 111 -14.43 6.29 7.57
CA GLU A 111 -14.55 4.95 8.13
C GLU A 111 -13.73 3.92 7.33
N ALA A 112 -13.70 4.05 6.00
CA ALA A 112 -12.92 3.17 5.13
C ALA A 112 -11.41 3.23 5.44
N THR A 113 -10.85 4.43 5.58
CA THR A 113 -9.43 4.58 5.91
C THR A 113 -9.11 4.16 7.34
N ARG A 114 -10.04 4.34 8.29
CA ARG A 114 -9.90 3.82 9.66
C ARG A 114 -9.87 2.29 9.69
N ARG A 115 -10.79 1.62 9.00
CA ARG A 115 -10.83 0.15 8.90
C ARG A 115 -9.57 -0.43 8.24
N GLY A 116 -9.12 0.17 7.13
CA GLY A 116 -7.90 -0.29 6.48
C GLY A 116 -6.64 -0.04 7.30
N ALA A 117 -6.57 1.08 8.01
CA ALA A 117 -5.45 1.36 8.92
C ALA A 117 -5.45 0.36 10.09
N GLU A 118 -6.61 0.10 10.69
CA GLU A 118 -6.74 -0.90 11.74
C GLU A 118 -6.33 -2.30 11.27
N MET A 119 -6.67 -2.71 10.04
CA MET A 119 -6.22 -3.99 9.51
C MET A 119 -4.69 -4.11 9.50
N LEU A 120 -3.97 -3.05 9.07
CA LEU A 120 -2.51 -3.05 9.06
C LEU A 120 -1.90 -3.09 10.46
N LEU A 121 -2.49 -2.35 11.39
CA LEU A 121 -2.04 -2.31 12.79
C LEU A 121 -2.32 -3.65 13.49
N TRP A 122 -3.52 -4.21 13.33
CA TRP A 122 -3.89 -5.55 13.79
C TRP A 122 -2.95 -6.63 13.25
N HIS A 123 -2.59 -6.55 11.96
CA HIS A 123 -1.68 -7.51 11.36
C HIS A 123 -0.28 -7.43 11.98
N TRP A 124 0.21 -6.22 12.28
CA TRP A 124 1.45 -6.02 13.04
C TRP A 124 1.35 -6.59 14.45
N GLU A 125 0.29 -6.31 15.19
CA GLU A 125 0.06 -6.83 16.54
C GLU A 125 0.07 -8.37 16.58
N HIS A 126 -0.58 -9.02 15.62
CA HIS A 126 -0.71 -10.48 15.55
C HIS A 126 0.44 -11.15 14.78
N ARG A 127 1.53 -10.42 14.50
CA ARG A 127 2.71 -10.95 13.84
C ARG A 127 3.22 -12.19 14.58
N GLY A 128 3.43 -13.28 13.84
CA GLY A 128 3.88 -14.57 14.40
C GLY A 128 2.76 -15.51 14.88
N GLN A 129 1.57 -14.98 15.16
CA GLN A 129 0.39 -15.80 15.50
C GLN A 129 -0.51 -16.01 14.27
N ARG A 130 -0.69 -14.96 13.48
CA ARG A 130 -1.48 -14.97 12.25
C ARG A 130 -0.60 -14.62 11.07
N LYS A 131 -0.53 -15.53 10.09
CA LYS A 131 0.11 -15.27 8.80
C LYS A 131 -0.96 -15.08 7.73
N VAL A 132 -1.12 -13.85 7.26
CA VAL A 132 -1.92 -13.60 6.04
C VAL A 132 -1.14 -14.15 4.84
N TYR A 133 -1.84 -14.83 3.93
CA TYR A 133 -1.21 -15.52 2.80
C TYR A 133 -0.34 -14.56 1.99
N MET A 134 0.91 -14.95 1.66
CA MET A 134 1.96 -14.14 1.02
C MET A 134 2.50 -12.93 1.81
N PHE A 135 1.86 -12.50 2.90
CA PHE A 135 2.18 -11.24 3.58
C PHE A 135 2.64 -11.46 5.03
N GLY A 136 3.56 -12.39 5.27
CA GLY A 136 4.07 -12.60 6.63
C GLY A 136 4.93 -11.41 7.13
N ILE A 137 4.71 -11.01 8.39
CA ILE A 137 5.56 -10.01 9.07
C ILE A 137 6.75 -10.72 9.72
N GLY A 138 7.79 -10.93 8.92
CA GLY A 138 9.04 -11.57 9.32
C GLY A 138 10.26 -10.67 9.13
N THR A 139 11.45 -11.28 9.07
CA THR A 139 12.72 -10.57 8.85
C THR A 139 12.73 -9.81 7.53
N ASP A 140 12.20 -10.39 6.45
CA ASP A 140 12.16 -9.73 5.15
C ASP A 140 11.22 -8.52 5.12
N PHE A 141 10.10 -8.55 5.85
CA PHE A 141 9.20 -7.40 5.96
C PHE A 141 9.88 -6.19 6.60
N ARG A 142 10.78 -6.42 7.56
CA ARG A 142 11.47 -5.37 8.33
C ARG A 142 12.66 -4.74 7.60
N LYS A 143 13.09 -5.33 6.47
CA LYS A 143 14.18 -4.77 5.65
C LYS A 143 13.69 -3.52 4.94
N LEU A 144 14.43 -2.42 5.08
CA LEU A 144 14.11 -1.19 4.35
C LEU A 144 14.25 -1.43 2.84
N LYS A 145 13.23 -1.03 2.08
CA LYS A 145 13.14 -1.26 0.66
C LYS A 145 12.41 -0.11 -0.04
N TYR A 146 12.85 0.18 -1.26
CA TYR A 146 12.20 1.11 -2.18
C TYR A 146 12.44 0.61 -3.61
N PRO A 147 11.52 0.82 -4.59
CA PRO A 147 10.26 1.57 -4.51
C PRO A 147 9.12 0.87 -3.76
N PHE A 148 8.11 1.67 -3.38
CA PHE A 148 6.88 1.25 -2.68
C PHE A 148 5.91 0.48 -3.59
N VAL A 149 6.33 -0.71 -4.01
CA VAL A 149 5.61 -1.60 -4.95
C VAL A 149 5.20 -2.94 -4.33
N TRP A 150 5.47 -3.15 -3.03
CA TRP A 150 5.04 -4.35 -2.31
C TRP A 150 4.79 -4.06 -0.83
N TYR A 151 4.54 -5.11 -0.08
CA TYR A 151 4.29 -5.09 1.35
C TYR A 151 5.60 -5.23 2.14
N ASP A 152 6.10 -4.12 2.64
CA ASP A 152 7.26 -4.00 3.52
C ASP A 152 7.02 -2.89 4.56
N ILE A 153 7.82 -2.89 5.62
CA ILE A 153 7.65 -1.97 6.75
C ILE A 153 7.75 -0.50 6.33
N MET A 154 8.65 -0.18 5.40
CA MET A 154 8.86 1.20 4.97
C MET A 154 7.65 1.71 4.21
N HIS A 155 7.04 0.88 3.36
CA HIS A 155 5.82 1.23 2.66
C HIS A 155 4.62 1.39 3.61
N VAL A 156 4.42 0.44 4.54
CA VAL A 156 3.34 0.49 5.54
C VAL A 156 3.44 1.75 6.39
N VAL A 157 4.59 2.02 7.01
CA VAL A 157 4.78 3.18 7.89
C VAL A 157 4.68 4.50 7.10
N ASN A 158 5.23 4.56 5.88
CA ASN A 158 5.10 5.76 5.05
C ASN A 158 3.63 6.08 4.69
N VAL A 159 2.77 5.06 4.55
CA VAL A 159 1.34 5.26 4.27
C VAL A 159 0.59 5.60 5.55
N LEU A 160 0.74 4.82 6.62
CA LEU A 160 0.05 5.04 7.90
C LEU A 160 0.37 6.42 8.50
N SER A 161 1.63 6.87 8.45
CA SER A 161 2.03 8.20 8.95
C SER A 161 1.31 9.39 8.29
N ARG A 162 0.63 9.19 7.14
CA ARG A 162 -0.17 10.24 6.49
C ARG A 162 -1.44 10.56 7.26
N PHE A 163 -1.95 9.63 8.07
CA PHE A 163 -3.22 9.73 8.76
C PHE A 163 -3.02 10.22 10.20
N PRO A 164 -3.47 11.43 10.59
CA PRO A 164 -3.25 11.94 11.94
C PRO A 164 -3.80 11.01 13.04
N PHE A 165 -4.93 10.36 12.81
CA PHE A 165 -5.60 9.52 13.81
C PHE A 165 -4.84 8.23 14.20
N VAL A 166 -3.79 7.82 13.47
CA VAL A 166 -2.96 6.65 13.85
C VAL A 166 -1.59 7.02 14.39
N ARG A 167 -1.19 8.29 14.32
CA ARG A 167 0.19 8.69 14.63
C ARG A 167 0.55 8.51 16.11
N THR A 168 -0.43 8.42 17.01
CA THR A 168 -0.24 8.10 18.43
C THR A 168 -0.46 6.62 18.76
N ASP A 169 -0.74 5.77 17.76
CA ASP A 169 -0.94 4.34 17.97
C ASP A 169 0.40 3.65 18.26
N VAL A 170 0.45 2.91 19.38
CA VAL A 170 1.66 2.21 19.84
C VAL A 170 2.17 1.23 18.79
N ARG A 171 1.28 0.56 18.05
CA ARG A 171 1.65 -0.42 17.01
C ARG A 171 2.36 0.27 15.84
N LEU A 172 1.98 1.50 15.50
CA LEU A 172 2.72 2.31 14.52
C LEU A 172 4.07 2.75 15.08
N GLY A 173 4.12 3.14 16.36
CA GLY A 173 5.37 3.45 17.06
C GLY A 173 6.37 2.30 16.99
N GLU A 174 5.97 1.07 17.30
CA GLU A 174 6.84 -0.12 17.22
C GLU A 174 7.40 -0.36 15.81
N MET A 175 6.58 -0.15 14.77
CA MET A 175 7.03 -0.26 13.38
C MET A 175 8.04 0.84 13.04
N LEU A 176 7.84 2.05 13.55
CA LEU A 176 8.77 3.16 13.37
C LEU A 176 10.09 2.90 14.11
N ASP A 177 10.05 2.39 15.34
CA ASP A 177 11.24 2.01 16.11
C ASP A 177 12.06 0.96 15.38
N THR A 178 11.39 0.00 14.72
CA THR A 178 12.05 -1.00 13.87
C THR A 178 12.79 -0.35 12.70
N ILE A 179 12.28 0.76 12.15
CA ILE A 179 12.96 1.51 11.08
C ILE A 179 14.11 2.33 11.67
N THR A 180 13.88 3.10 12.73
CA THR A 180 14.84 4.05 13.31
C THR A 180 16.00 3.38 14.05
N ALA A 181 15.93 2.07 14.29
CA ALA A 181 17.05 1.27 14.76
C ALA A 181 18.07 0.90 13.65
N GLN A 182 17.80 1.22 12.38
CA GLN A 182 18.63 0.80 11.22
C GLN A 182 19.62 1.84 10.64
N PRO A 183 19.74 3.11 11.08
CA PRO A 183 20.68 4.04 10.45
C PRO A 183 22.14 3.69 10.79
N ASP A 184 23.07 4.23 9.99
CA ASP A 184 24.48 4.30 10.34
C ASP A 184 24.75 5.37 11.44
N GLN A 185 26.02 5.53 11.82
CA GLN A 185 26.44 6.51 12.83
C GLN A 185 26.16 7.98 12.43
N GLU A 186 25.94 8.25 11.13
CA GLU A 186 25.60 9.57 10.59
C GLU A 186 24.09 9.75 10.41
N GLY A 187 23.26 8.79 10.84
CA GLY A 187 21.80 8.86 10.71
C GLY A 187 21.27 8.51 9.32
N ARG A 188 22.08 7.89 8.45
CA ARG A 188 21.71 7.55 7.07
C ARG A 188 21.28 6.10 6.93
N TYR A 189 20.40 5.84 5.97
CA TYR A 189 19.76 4.54 5.78
C TYR A 189 20.22 3.84 4.51
N THR A 190 20.51 2.55 4.63
CA THR A 190 20.90 1.65 3.53
C THR A 190 19.77 0.66 3.25
N ALA A 191 19.58 0.24 1.99
CA ALA A 191 18.53 -0.73 1.68
C ALA A 191 18.87 -2.10 2.28
N GLY A 192 17.97 -2.68 3.06
CA GLY A 192 18.12 -4.04 3.58
C GLY A 192 17.81 -5.11 2.52
N SER A 193 17.06 -4.74 1.48
CA SER A 193 16.68 -5.59 0.34
C SER A 193 16.48 -4.74 -0.91
N MET A 194 16.54 -5.37 -2.08
CA MET A 194 16.32 -4.70 -3.36
C MET A 194 15.51 -5.57 -4.31
N TYR A 195 14.74 -4.95 -5.19
CA TYR A 195 14.19 -5.61 -6.36
C TYR A 195 15.26 -5.62 -7.46
N ARG A 196 15.46 -6.77 -8.12
CA ARG A 196 16.52 -6.91 -9.14
C ARG A 196 16.37 -5.94 -10.31
N ALA A 197 15.14 -5.60 -10.70
CA ALA A 197 14.87 -4.64 -11.76
C ALA A 197 15.43 -3.22 -11.48
N TRP A 198 15.75 -2.91 -10.22
CA TRP A 198 16.34 -1.62 -9.81
C TRP A 198 17.78 -1.77 -9.29
N GLN A 199 18.45 -2.88 -9.58
CA GLN A 199 19.87 -3.02 -9.23
C GLN A 199 20.70 -1.89 -9.87
N GLY A 200 21.61 -1.31 -9.08
CA GLY A 200 22.47 -0.21 -9.51
C GLY A 200 21.90 1.19 -9.24
N TRP A 201 20.65 1.30 -8.80
CA TRP A 201 20.08 2.56 -8.35
C TRP A 201 20.47 2.87 -6.90
N SER A 202 20.69 4.13 -6.58
CA SER A 202 21.14 4.56 -5.24
C SER A 202 20.16 4.21 -4.11
N PHE A 203 18.86 4.03 -4.39
CA PHE A 203 17.85 3.59 -3.41
C PHE A 203 17.73 2.08 -3.27
N ALA A 204 18.42 1.33 -4.11
CA ALA A 204 18.48 -0.12 -4.13
C ALA A 204 19.88 -0.65 -3.81
N ASP A 205 20.80 0.23 -3.38
CA ASP A 205 22.12 -0.14 -2.90
C ASP A 205 22.02 -0.70 -1.48
N LYS A 206 22.54 -1.92 -1.30
CA LYS A 206 22.54 -2.64 -0.02
C LYS A 206 23.85 -2.52 0.75
N LYS A 207 24.82 -1.78 0.22
CA LYS A 207 26.16 -1.58 0.79
C LYS A 207 26.36 -0.13 1.23
N ASN A 208 25.89 0.82 0.44
CA ASN A 208 26.06 2.24 0.70
C ASN A 208 24.74 2.90 1.11
N ALA A 209 24.84 3.93 1.96
CA ALA A 209 23.69 4.70 2.38
C ALA A 209 22.99 5.38 1.19
N SER A 210 21.67 5.38 1.21
CA SER A 210 20.83 5.99 0.19
C SER A 210 20.29 7.34 0.65
N PRO A 211 20.60 8.45 -0.07
CA PRO A 211 19.98 9.74 0.21
C PRO A 211 18.45 9.69 0.13
N TRP A 212 17.90 8.93 -0.82
CA TRP A 212 16.46 8.83 -1.02
C TRP A 212 15.77 8.04 0.10
N LEU A 213 16.35 6.90 0.51
CA LEU A 213 15.79 6.12 1.61
C LEU A 213 15.85 6.92 2.92
N THR A 214 16.98 7.60 3.17
CA THR A 214 17.15 8.49 4.32
C THR A 214 16.08 9.58 4.33
N PHE A 215 15.86 10.24 3.20
CA PHE A 215 14.81 11.23 3.06
C PHE A 215 13.41 10.67 3.36
N LEU A 216 13.09 9.46 2.89
CA LEU A 216 11.79 8.84 3.15
C LEU A 216 11.58 8.57 4.65
N VAL A 217 12.61 8.14 5.38
CA VAL A 217 12.53 7.95 6.84
C VAL A 217 12.35 9.30 7.55
N LEU A 218 13.17 10.30 7.23
CA LEU A 218 13.06 11.65 7.83
C LEU A 218 11.69 12.29 7.56
N ARG A 219 11.12 12.06 6.38
CA ARG A 219 9.77 12.53 6.04
C ARG A 219 8.69 11.87 6.91
N VAL A 220 8.85 10.59 7.23
CA VAL A 220 7.96 9.90 8.17
C VAL A 220 8.10 10.51 9.57
N LEU A 221 9.33 10.65 10.08
CA LEU A 221 9.60 11.23 11.39
C LEU A 221 8.96 12.62 11.53
N ARG A 222 9.15 13.49 10.54
CA ARG A 222 8.54 14.81 10.51
C ARG A 222 7.00 14.78 10.60
N ARG A 223 6.33 13.77 10.04
CA ARG A 223 4.86 13.64 10.19
C ARG A 223 4.47 13.20 11.60
N MET A 224 5.28 12.35 12.22
CA MET A 224 5.04 11.81 13.55
C MET A 224 5.27 12.87 14.65
N GLU A 225 6.22 13.78 14.45
CA GLU A 225 6.51 14.91 15.36
C GLU A 225 5.40 15.97 15.41
N GLN A 226 4.59 16.12 14.36
CA GLN A 226 3.52 17.13 14.26
C GLN A 226 2.35 16.95 15.24
N ILE A 227 2.49 16.11 16.25
CA ILE A 227 1.51 15.85 17.33
C ILE A 227 2.04 16.26 18.72
N MET A 228 3.34 16.54 18.83
CA MET A 228 3.96 17.03 20.07
C MET A 228 3.82 18.54 20.20
#